data_AF-A0A161PB57-F1
#
_entry.id   AF-A0A161PB57-F1
#
_cell.length_a   1.000
_cell.length_b   1.000
_cell.length_c   1.000
_cell.angle_alpha   90.00
_cell.angle_beta   90.00
_cell.angle_gamma   90.00
#
_symmetry.space_group_name_H-M   'P 1'
#
loop_
_entity.id
_entity.type
_entity.pdbx_description
1 polymer ?
#
loop_
_entity_poly.entity_id
_entity_poly.type
_entity_poly.pdbx_seq_one_letter_code
_entity_poly.pdbx_strand_id
1 'polypeptide(L)'
;MKSLFAFVLLFASISYGKVACYKASNPQSITIKTENGKSEKASGAQLVYQDEKTVDSEGVETPPHIKLRAQSKTLKFSTVAYQFENGGDFLVECDGGKTSLIKESSSLILTSDYLAGEVNSADEGCSTGEVAYRNLTMTPAPCAD
;
A
#
# COMPACT_ATOMS: atom_id res chain seq x y z
N MET A 1 5.98 12.99 57.85
CA MET A 1 5.04 12.32 56.94
C MET A 1 5.60 12.46 55.53
N LYS A 2 6.02 11.37 54.87
CA LYS A 2 6.50 11.38 53.48
C LYS A 2 5.37 10.81 52.63
N SER A 3 4.64 11.66 51.91
CA SER A 3 3.64 11.24 50.93
C SER A 3 4.38 10.85 49.65
N LEU A 4 4.42 9.56 49.34
CA LEU A 4 4.84 9.07 48.03
C LEU A 4 3.63 9.13 47.11
N PHE A 5 3.57 10.14 46.25
CA PHE A 5 2.66 10.10 45.10
C PHE A 5 3.25 9.10 44.09
N ALA A 6 2.62 7.94 43.98
CA ALA A 6 2.88 7.00 42.90
C ALA A 6 2.29 7.57 41.61
N PHE A 7 3.16 8.06 40.74
CA PHE A 7 2.81 8.49 39.39
C PHE A 7 2.56 7.21 38.56
N VAL A 8 1.29 6.88 38.32
CA VAL A 8 0.91 5.78 37.43
C VAL A 8 1.12 6.25 36.00
N LEU A 9 2.25 5.86 35.40
CA LEU A 9 2.46 5.99 33.97
C LEU A 9 1.56 4.99 33.25
N LEU A 10 0.44 5.45 32.70
CA LEU A 10 -0.30 4.72 31.68
C LEU A 10 0.59 4.67 30.43
N PHE A 11 1.27 3.54 30.23
CA PHE A 11 1.83 3.21 28.93
C PHE A 11 0.67 2.86 28.01
N ALA A 12 0.22 3.80 27.18
CA ALA A 12 -0.53 3.47 25.98
C ALA A 12 0.40 2.62 25.12
N SER A 13 0.19 1.31 25.13
CA SER A 13 0.91 0.37 24.28
C SER A 13 0.58 0.73 22.83
N ILE A 14 1.52 1.38 22.16
CA ILE A 14 1.47 1.66 20.72
C ILE A 14 1.49 0.30 20.03
N SER A 15 0.34 -0.11 19.49
CA SER A 15 0.24 -1.32 18.68
C SER A 15 0.76 -0.98 17.29
N TYR A 16 2.01 -1.36 17.03
CA TYR A 16 2.53 -1.40 15.67
C TYR A 16 1.87 -2.60 14.98
N GLY A 17 0.83 -2.35 14.18
CA GLY A 17 0.07 -3.39 13.50
C GLY A 17 0.97 -4.35 12.71
N LYS A 18 0.55 -5.61 12.58
CA LYS A 18 1.32 -6.59 11.80
C LYS A 18 1.40 -6.17 10.33
N VAL A 19 2.62 -5.97 9.86
CA VAL A 19 2.94 -5.65 8.46
C VAL A 19 3.37 -6.92 7.74
N ALA A 20 2.74 -7.20 6.61
CA ALA A 20 3.12 -8.27 5.69
C ALA A 20 3.47 -7.67 4.33
N CYS A 21 4.59 -8.10 3.74
CA CYS A 21 5.03 -7.61 2.45
C CYS A 21 5.01 -8.71 1.39
N TYR A 22 4.71 -8.29 0.17
CA TYR A 22 4.68 -9.16 -0.99
C TYR A 22 5.39 -8.51 -2.17
N LYS A 23 6.06 -9.32 -2.98
CA LYS A 23 6.72 -8.87 -4.21
C LYS A 23 6.00 -9.41 -5.43
N ALA A 24 5.86 -8.57 -6.46
CA ALA A 24 5.30 -9.00 -7.73
C ALA A 24 6.25 -9.98 -8.44
N SER A 25 5.71 -11.13 -8.84
CA SER A 25 6.42 -12.12 -9.65
C SER A 25 6.39 -11.77 -11.14
N ASN A 26 5.42 -10.94 -11.54
CA ASN A 26 5.20 -10.46 -12.90
C ASN A 26 4.98 -8.94 -12.95
N PRO A 27 5.93 -8.10 -12.48
CA PRO A 27 5.75 -6.65 -12.37
C PRO A 27 5.42 -5.97 -13.71
N GLN A 28 5.86 -6.52 -14.85
CA GLN A 28 5.56 -6.01 -16.19
C GLN A 28 4.06 -6.03 -16.55
N SER A 29 3.24 -6.74 -15.78
CA SER A 29 1.78 -6.67 -15.89
C SER A 29 1.22 -5.30 -15.48
N ILE A 30 1.99 -4.51 -14.72
CA ILE A 30 1.67 -3.15 -14.32
C ILE A 30 2.10 -2.17 -15.41
N THR A 31 1.18 -1.29 -15.79
CA THR A 31 1.45 -0.11 -16.63
C THR A 31 1.33 1.12 -15.76
N ILE A 32 2.41 1.90 -15.61
CA ILE A 32 2.42 3.18 -14.90
C ILE A 32 2.19 4.27 -15.94
N LYS A 33 1.19 5.12 -15.73
CA LYS A 33 0.93 6.29 -16.58
C LYS A 33 0.93 7.56 -15.75
N THR A 34 1.60 8.59 -16.25
CA THR A 34 1.55 9.96 -15.73
C THR A 34 0.33 10.69 -16.32
N GLU A 35 -0.07 11.80 -15.71
CA GLU A 35 -1.15 12.66 -16.22
C GLU A 35 -0.90 13.23 -17.62
N ASN A 36 0.35 13.44 -18.01
CA ASN A 36 0.69 13.92 -19.35
C ASN A 36 0.71 12.81 -20.43
N GLY A 37 0.34 11.57 -20.07
CA GLY A 37 0.22 10.44 -20.99
C GLY A 37 1.50 9.64 -21.23
N LYS A 38 2.62 9.94 -20.56
CA LYS A 38 3.80 9.05 -20.57
C LYS A 38 3.43 7.73 -19.87
N SER A 39 3.85 6.62 -20.46
CA SER A 39 3.48 5.28 -20.01
C SER A 39 4.67 4.33 -20.04
N GLU A 40 4.91 3.62 -18.94
CA GLU A 40 5.98 2.63 -18.83
C GLU A 40 5.52 1.35 -18.12
N LYS A 41 6.11 0.22 -18.52
CA LYS A 41 5.94 -1.04 -17.79
C LYS A 41 6.82 -1.06 -16.55
N ALA A 42 6.29 -1.52 -15.44
CA ALA A 42 7.07 -1.66 -14.22
C ALA A 42 8.11 -2.79 -14.35
N SER A 43 9.29 -2.56 -13.80
CA SER A 43 10.37 -3.55 -13.62
C SER A 43 10.37 -4.15 -12.21
N GLY A 44 9.67 -3.53 -11.25
CA GLY A 44 9.46 -4.05 -9.91
C GLY A 44 8.20 -3.50 -9.26
N ALA A 45 7.59 -4.29 -8.38
CA ALA A 45 6.46 -3.84 -7.57
C ALA A 45 6.40 -4.59 -6.23
N GLN A 46 5.89 -3.90 -5.22
CA GLN A 46 5.72 -4.40 -3.86
C GLN A 46 4.34 -4.00 -3.33
N LEU A 47 3.71 -4.94 -2.64
CA LEU A 47 2.52 -4.71 -1.83
C LEU A 47 2.93 -4.74 -0.36
N VAL A 48 2.58 -3.72 0.40
CA VAL A 48 2.70 -3.71 1.86
C VAL A 48 1.27 -3.76 2.39
N TYR A 49 0.95 -4.83 3.10
CA TYR A 49 -0.34 -4.99 3.74
C TYR A 49 -0.18 -4.80 5.24
N GLN A 50 -1.00 -3.94 5.80
CA GLN A 50 -1.14 -3.77 7.23
C GLN A 50 -2.54 -4.20 7.62
N ASP A 51 -2.65 -5.36 8.28
CA ASP A 51 -3.95 -5.97 8.60
C ASP A 51 -4.62 -5.33 9.82
N GLU A 52 -3.82 -4.72 10.69
CA GLU A 52 -4.30 -4.13 11.93
C GLU A 52 -4.35 -2.60 11.82
N LYS A 53 -5.35 -2.04 12.47
CA LYS A 53 -5.45 -0.62 12.75
C LYS A 53 -4.21 -0.17 13.53
N THR A 54 -3.55 0.90 13.09
CA THR A 54 -2.46 1.54 13.85
C THR A 54 -2.91 2.85 14.45
N VAL A 55 -2.26 3.26 15.53
CA VAL A 55 -2.41 4.57 16.14
C VAL A 55 -1.02 5.20 16.20
N ASP A 56 -0.85 6.37 15.62
CA ASP A 56 0.42 7.08 15.66
C ASP A 56 0.67 7.77 17.02
N SER A 57 1.82 8.43 17.17
CA SER A 57 2.19 9.14 18.40
C SER A 57 1.30 10.35 18.74
N GLU A 58 0.51 10.82 17.77
CA GLU A 58 -0.42 11.93 17.93
C GLU A 58 -1.86 11.45 18.23
N GLY A 59 -2.07 10.13 18.25
CA GLY A 59 -3.37 9.52 18.50
C GLY A 59 -4.24 9.37 17.25
N VAL A 60 -3.67 9.58 16.05
CA VAL A 60 -4.40 9.42 14.79
C VAL A 60 -4.50 7.94 14.45
N GLU A 61 -5.75 7.50 14.27
CA GLU A 61 -6.06 6.13 13.92
C GLU A 61 -5.99 5.93 12.40
N THR A 62 -5.17 4.97 11.96
CA THR A 62 -5.10 4.54 10.56
C THR A 62 -5.77 3.16 10.43
N PRO A 63 -6.81 3.01 9.59
CA PRO A 63 -7.44 1.71 9.37
C PRO A 63 -6.47 0.74 8.66
N PRO A 64 -6.78 -0.57 8.67
CA PRO A 64 -6.07 -1.53 7.84
C PRO A 64 -5.98 -1.04 6.40
N HIS A 65 -4.82 -1.23 5.79
CA HIS A 65 -4.56 -0.67 4.47
C HIS A 65 -3.53 -1.47 3.69
N ILE A 66 -3.57 -1.26 2.39
CA ILE A 66 -2.62 -1.76 1.43
C ILE A 66 -1.85 -0.56 0.90
N LYS A 67 -0.54 -0.72 0.71
CA LYS A 67 0.29 0.21 -0.05
C LYS A 67 0.87 -0.52 -1.24
N LEU A 68 0.56 -0.04 -2.44
CA LEU A 68 1.15 -0.55 -3.67
C LEU A 68 2.25 0.40 -4.13
N ARG A 69 3.44 -0.14 -4.35
CA ARG A 69 4.57 0.56 -4.94
C ARG A 69 4.94 -0.14 -6.25
N ALA A 70 5.17 0.62 -7.31
CA ALA A 70 5.68 0.10 -8.57
C ALA A 70 6.77 1.02 -9.09
N GLN A 71 7.74 0.48 -9.82
CA GLN A 71 8.78 1.29 -10.44
C GLN A 71 9.14 0.75 -11.82
N SER A 72 9.39 1.64 -12.75
CA SER A 72 9.99 1.37 -14.06
C SER A 72 11.42 1.89 -14.09
N LYS A 73 11.98 2.10 -15.29
CA LYS A 73 13.30 2.74 -15.44
C LYS A 73 13.28 4.21 -15.00
N THR A 74 12.19 4.94 -15.28
CA THR A 74 12.13 6.38 -15.04
C THR A 74 10.97 6.84 -14.15
N LEU A 75 10.00 5.97 -13.85
CA LEU A 75 8.81 6.30 -13.07
C LEU A 75 8.79 5.49 -11.77
N LYS A 76 8.39 6.13 -10.67
CA LYS A 76 8.07 5.46 -9.40
C LYS A 76 6.64 5.82 -9.02
N PHE A 77 5.81 4.81 -8.81
CA PHE A 77 4.43 4.95 -8.40
C PHE A 77 4.24 4.51 -6.95
N SER A 78 3.40 5.23 -6.20
CA SER A 78 2.98 4.86 -4.85
C SER A 78 1.52 5.24 -4.63
N THR A 79 0.75 4.34 -4.03
CA THR A 79 -0.63 4.61 -3.59
C THR A 79 -0.92 3.89 -2.28
N VAL A 80 -1.87 4.42 -1.52
CA VAL A 80 -2.37 3.83 -0.27
C VAL A 80 -3.87 3.64 -0.38
N ALA A 81 -4.30 2.48 0.09
CA ALA A 81 -5.56 1.85 -0.18
C ALA A 81 -6.17 1.37 1.12
N TYR A 82 -7.17 2.05 1.66
CA TYR A 82 -7.75 1.71 2.96
C TYR A 82 -8.85 0.66 2.85
N GLN A 83 -8.88 -0.26 3.80
CA GLN A 83 -9.95 -1.24 3.96
C GLN A 83 -10.92 -0.73 5.03
N PHE A 84 -12.18 -0.49 4.62
CA PHE A 84 -13.23 -0.01 5.51
C PHE A 84 -14.19 -1.12 5.99
N GLU A 85 -14.26 -2.28 5.29
CA GLU A 85 -15.13 -3.41 5.65
C GLU A 85 -14.39 -4.77 5.70
N ASN A 86 -14.78 -5.63 6.64
CA ASN A 86 -14.27 -7.00 6.78
C ASN A 86 -14.96 -7.93 5.76
N GLY A 87 -14.34 -8.16 4.62
CA GLY A 87 -14.85 -9.05 3.55
C GLY A 87 -13.70 -9.60 2.71
N GLY A 88 -13.86 -10.82 2.19
CA GLY A 88 -12.80 -11.63 1.55
C GLY A 88 -12.20 -11.06 0.26
N ASP A 89 -12.81 -10.04 -0.32
CA ASP A 89 -12.30 -9.27 -1.46
C ASP A 89 -12.03 -7.84 -0.98
N PHE A 90 -10.79 -7.37 -1.11
CA PHE A 90 -10.47 -5.97 -0.81
C PHE A 90 -11.07 -5.09 -1.90
N LEU A 91 -12.20 -4.44 -1.62
CA LEU A 91 -12.68 -3.32 -2.41
C LEU A 91 -12.00 -2.07 -1.88
N VAL A 92 -10.91 -1.72 -2.53
CA VAL A 92 -10.21 -0.47 -2.24
C VAL A 92 -10.82 0.62 -3.11
N GLU A 93 -11.41 1.62 -2.46
CA GLU A 93 -11.66 2.93 -3.07
C GLU A 93 -10.46 3.83 -2.81
N CYS A 94 -9.55 3.91 -3.78
CA CYS A 94 -8.61 5.02 -3.90
C CYS A 94 -9.21 5.99 -4.91
N ASP A 95 -9.06 7.31 -4.73
CA ASP A 95 -9.60 8.37 -5.60
C ASP A 95 -9.74 7.97 -7.08
N GLY A 96 -10.91 7.44 -7.44
CA GLY A 96 -11.30 7.07 -8.81
C GLY A 96 -11.14 5.61 -9.27
N GLY A 97 -10.50 4.72 -8.49
CA GLY A 97 -10.17 3.36 -8.92
C GLY A 97 -10.71 2.23 -8.06
N LYS A 98 -11.11 1.13 -8.70
CA LYS A 98 -11.43 -0.14 -8.03
C LYS A 98 -10.31 -1.14 -8.26
N THR A 99 -9.78 -1.67 -7.17
CA THR A 99 -8.88 -2.83 -7.18
C THR A 99 -9.61 -3.99 -6.54
N SER A 100 -9.46 -5.19 -7.11
CA SER A 100 -9.84 -6.45 -6.47
C SER A 100 -8.60 -7.24 -6.07
N LEU A 101 -8.69 -7.90 -4.93
CA LEU A 101 -7.65 -8.77 -4.38
C LEU A 101 -8.27 -10.14 -4.16
N ILE A 102 -7.66 -11.17 -4.75
CA ILE A 102 -8.01 -12.57 -4.52
C ILE A 102 -6.81 -13.25 -3.88
N LYS A 103 -7.03 -13.97 -2.77
CA LYS A 103 -5.99 -14.76 -2.12
C LYS A 103 -6.04 -16.21 -2.61
N GLU A 104 -4.99 -16.66 -3.29
CA GLU A 104 -4.87 -18.04 -3.78
C GLU A 104 -3.68 -18.74 -3.13
N SER A 105 -3.97 -19.67 -2.22
CA SER A 105 -2.95 -20.48 -1.50
C SER A 105 -1.90 -19.61 -0.78
N SER A 106 -0.74 -19.40 -1.42
CA SER A 106 0.39 -18.61 -0.90
C SER A 106 0.65 -17.32 -1.68
N SER A 107 -0.19 -17.01 -2.66
CA SER A 107 -0.06 -15.83 -3.52
C SER A 107 -1.29 -14.92 -3.40
N LEU A 108 -1.09 -13.63 -3.67
CA LEU A 108 -2.18 -12.70 -3.90
C LEU A 108 -2.26 -12.41 -5.40
N ILE A 109 -3.46 -12.46 -5.94
CA ILE A 109 -3.74 -12.09 -7.32
C ILE A 109 -4.53 -10.79 -7.29
N LEU A 110 -3.92 -9.75 -7.85
CA LEU A 110 -4.49 -8.40 -7.88
C LEU A 110 -4.93 -8.06 -9.30
N THR A 111 -6.09 -7.42 -9.42
CA THR A 111 -6.57 -6.85 -10.68
C THR A 111 -7.13 -5.46 -10.46
N SER A 112 -6.71 -4.53 -11.30
CA SER A 112 -7.23 -3.16 -11.33
C SER A 112 -7.15 -2.63 -12.75
N ASP A 113 -8.28 -2.16 -13.27
CA ASP A 113 -8.31 -1.45 -14.55
C ASP A 113 -7.84 0.00 -14.41
N TYR A 114 -7.91 0.56 -13.19
CA TYR A 114 -7.43 1.90 -12.85
C TYR A 114 -7.21 2.02 -11.34
N LEU A 115 -6.05 2.52 -10.95
CA LEU A 115 -5.71 2.86 -9.57
C LEU A 115 -4.85 4.13 -9.55
N ALA A 116 -5.41 5.21 -9.01
CA ALA A 116 -4.72 6.48 -8.87
C ALA A 116 -3.65 6.46 -7.78
N GLY A 117 -2.65 7.32 -7.92
CA GLY A 117 -1.60 7.51 -6.92
C GLY A 117 -0.58 8.56 -7.32
N GLU A 118 0.47 8.67 -6.51
CA GLU A 118 1.61 9.55 -6.76
C GLU A 118 2.56 8.88 -7.75
N VAL A 119 2.99 9.63 -8.76
CA VAL A 119 4.07 9.26 -9.67
C VAL A 119 5.22 10.24 -9.50
N ASN A 120 6.42 9.72 -9.29
CA ASN A 120 7.64 10.52 -9.32
C ASN A 120 8.42 10.21 -10.59
N SER A 121 8.78 11.25 -11.34
CA SER A 121 9.62 11.17 -12.53
C SER A 121 10.74 12.22 -12.49
N ALA A 122 11.82 11.97 -13.22
CA ALA A 122 12.91 12.94 -13.35
C ALA A 122 12.50 14.24 -14.06
N ASP A 123 11.49 14.16 -14.93
CA ASP A 123 11.06 15.27 -15.79
C ASP A 123 10.00 16.15 -15.12
N GLU A 124 9.16 15.57 -14.24
CA GLU A 124 7.98 16.25 -13.65
C GLU A 124 8.08 16.41 -12.12
N GLY A 125 9.03 15.76 -11.46
CA GLY A 125 9.03 15.64 -10.01
C GLY A 125 7.87 14.75 -9.53
N CYS A 126 7.26 15.08 -8.39
CA CYS A 126 6.09 14.39 -7.89
C CYS A 126 4.81 14.93 -8.55
N SER A 127 4.12 14.09 -9.31
CA SER A 127 2.83 14.35 -9.95
C SER A 127 1.82 13.26 -9.59
N THR A 128 0.57 13.44 -10.00
CA THR A 128 -0.47 12.41 -9.95
C THR A 128 -0.40 11.51 -11.18
N GLY A 129 -0.89 10.28 -11.05
CA GLY A 129 -0.95 9.32 -12.15
C GLY A 129 -1.74 8.08 -11.80
N GLU A 130 -1.67 7.08 -12.67
CA GLU A 130 -2.43 5.84 -12.55
C GLU A 130 -1.58 4.61 -12.81
N VAL A 131 -1.99 3.49 -12.22
CA VAL A 131 -1.58 2.16 -12.66
C VAL A 131 -2.77 1.32 -13.08
N ALA A 132 -2.53 0.41 -14.02
CA ALA A 132 -3.45 -0.66 -14.36
C ALA A 132 -2.67 -1.99 -14.42
N TYR A 133 -3.29 -3.06 -13.91
CA TYR A 133 -2.73 -4.39 -13.90
C TYR A 133 -3.81 -5.47 -13.92
N ARG A 134 -3.55 -6.56 -14.63
CA ARG A 134 -4.41 -7.75 -14.66
C ARG A 134 -3.61 -8.97 -14.22
N ASN A 135 -4.19 -9.78 -13.35
CA ASN A 135 -3.57 -11.01 -12.84
C ASN A 135 -2.14 -10.78 -12.29
N LEU A 136 -1.97 -9.70 -11.53
CA LEU A 136 -0.69 -9.37 -10.89
C LEU A 136 -0.50 -10.33 -9.71
N THR A 137 0.48 -11.22 -9.84
CA THR A 137 0.77 -12.27 -8.86
C THR A 137 1.83 -11.78 -7.88
N MET A 138 1.46 -11.74 -6.60
CA MET A 138 2.29 -11.31 -5.49
C MET A 138 2.62 -12.49 -4.59
N THR A 139 3.88 -12.61 -4.18
CA THR A 139 4.35 -13.67 -3.27
C THR A 139 4.98 -13.04 -2.02
N PRO A 140 4.90 -13.69 -0.84
CA PRO A 140 5.49 -13.17 0.38
C PRO A 140 6.96 -12.81 0.22
N ALA A 141 7.35 -11.65 0.72
CA ALA A 141 8.72 -11.15 0.67
C ALA A 141 9.01 -10.28 1.91
N PRO A 142 10.29 -10.10 2.28
CA PRO A 142 10.66 -9.09 3.27
C PRO A 142 10.17 -7.70 2.88
N CYS A 143 9.77 -6.91 3.87
CA CYS A 143 9.48 -5.49 3.64
C CYS A 143 10.77 -4.79 3.23
N ALA A 144 10.66 -3.93 2.21
CA ALA A 144 11.77 -3.07 1.83
C ALA A 144 11.70 -1.84 2.72
N ASP A 145 12.83 -1.48 3.33
CA ASP A 145 12.99 -0.26 4.11
C ASP A 145 12.67 1.00 3.27
#